data_AF-A7AXL9-F1
#
_entry.id   AF-A7AXL9-F1
#
_cell.length_a   1.000
_cell.length_b   1.000
_cell.length_c   1.000
_cell.angle_alpha   90.00
_cell.angle_beta   90.00
_cell.angle_gamma   90.00
#
_symmetry.space_group_name_H-M   'P 1'
#
loop_
_entity.id
_entity.type
_entity.pdbx_description
1 polymer ?
#
loop_
_entity_poly.entity_id
_entity_poly.type
_entity_poly.pdbx_seq_one_letter_code
_entity_poly.pdbx_strand_id
1 'polypeptide(L)' 'MRKVVLEPHKEKSNLWCWNVLQYSESQDTWYSIGSGIEVNWDIAARKAKEIIKM' A
#
# COMPACT_ATOMS: atom_id res chain seq x y z
N MET A 1 -10.38 3.91 -11.67
CA MET A 1 -8.98 4.33 -11.41
C MET A 1 -8.32 3.36 -10.43
N ARG A 2 -6.99 3.13 -10.52
CA ARG A 2 -6.24 2.26 -9.59
C ARG A 2 -5.12 3.04 -8.91
N LYS A 3 -4.83 2.72 -7.66
CA LYS A 3 -3.64 3.21 -6.95
C LYS A 3 -3.05 2.13 -6.06
N VAL A 4 -1.75 2.25 -5.79
CA VAL A 4 -1.03 1.36 -4.90
C VAL A 4 -0.73 2.12 -3.62
N VAL A 5 -1.04 1.54 -2.47
CA VAL A 5 -0.77 2.12 -1.15
C VAL A 5 0.02 1.12 -0.32
N LEU A 6 0.88 1.65 0.55
CA LEU A 6 1.57 0.85 1.55
C LEU A 6 0.84 1.01 2.88
N GLU A 7 0.33 -0.08 3.44
CA GLU A 7 -0.39 -0.08 4.72
C GLU A 7 0.32 -0.99 5.74
N PRO A 8 0.23 -0.71 7.05
CA PRO A 8 0.76 -1.61 8.07
C PRO A 8 0.12 -3.00 7.98
N HIS A 9 0.91 -4.05 8.18
CA HIS A 9 0.39 -5.41 8.26
C HIS A 9 -0.45 -5.56 9.54
N LYS A 10 -1.67 -6.08 9.41
CA LYS A 10 -2.63 -6.17 10.54
C LYS A 10 -2.13 -7.01 11.71
N GLU A 11 -1.45 -8.12 11.41
CA GLU A 11 -0.97 -9.07 12.43
C GLU A 11 0.52 -8.91 12.81
N LYS A 12 1.37 -8.44 11.88
CA LYS A 12 2.82 -8.38 12.04
C LYS A 12 3.26 -6.91 12.08
N SER A 13 3.43 -6.35 13.28
CA SER A 13 3.69 -4.92 13.49
C SER A 13 4.95 -4.36 12.81
N ASN A 14 5.91 -5.22 12.46
CA ASN A 14 7.15 -4.85 11.78
C ASN A 14 7.06 -4.92 10.24
N LEU A 15 5.95 -5.43 9.69
CA LEU A 15 5.74 -5.57 8.26
C LEU A 15 4.67 -4.62 7.75
N TRP A 16 4.81 -4.23 6.50
CA TRP A 16 3.87 -3.42 5.75
C TRP A 16 3.52 -4.16 4.47
N CYS A 17 2.30 -3.96 3.98
CA CYS A 17 1.77 -4.62 2.80
C CYS A 17 1.48 -3.59 1.72
N TRP A 18 1.92 -3.89 0.49
CA TRP A 18 1.44 -3.17 -0.68
C TRP A 18 0.04 -3.66 -1.04
N ASN A 19 -0.92 -2.75 -0.96
CA ASN A 19 -2.31 -2.97 -1.32
C ASN A 19 -2.65 -2.24 -2.60
N VAL A 20 -3.33 -2.94 -3.50
CA VAL A 20 -3.85 -2.37 -4.74
C VAL A 20 -5.30 -1.99 -4.49
N LEU A 21 -5.58 -0.70 -4.60
CA LEU A 21 -6.92 -0.16 -4.43
C LEU A 21 -7.53 0.16 -5.80
N GLN A 22 -8.80 -0.22 -5.97
CA GLN A 22 -9.63 0.14 -7.11
C GLN A 22 -10.69 1.14 -6.62
N TYR A 23 -10.80 2.27 -7.31
CA TYR A 23 -11.88 3.21 -7.06
C TYR A 23 -13.15 2.73 -7.75
N SER A 24 -14.25 2.71 -7.00
CA SER A 24 -15.59 2.44 -7.48
C SER A 24 -16.35 3.76 -7.60
N GLU A 25 -16.70 4.15 -8.82
CA GLU A 25 -17.47 5.37 -9.08
C GLU A 25 -18.90 5.26 -8.54
N SER A 26 -19.49 4.06 -8.57
CA SER A 26 -20.86 3.84 -8.09
C SER A 26 -21.02 3.97 -6.58
N GLN A 27 -19.92 3.82 -5.83
CA GLN A 27 -19.91 3.89 -4.36
C GLN A 27 -19.01 5.01 -3.83
N ASP A 28 -18.44 5.83 -4.72
CA ASP A 28 -17.48 6.91 -4.42
C ASP A 28 -16.41 6.50 -3.39
N THR A 29 -15.89 5.27 -3.50
CA THR A 29 -15.05 4.66 -2.47
C THR A 29 -13.94 3.80 -3.08
N TRP A 30 -12.82 3.69 -2.37
CA TRP A 30 -11.70 2.81 -2.71
C TRP A 30 -11.84 1.46 -2.01
N TYR A 31 -11.70 0.38 -2.77
CA TYR A 31 -11.72 -0.99 -2.26
C TYR A 31 -10.40 -1.70 -2.52
N SER A 32 -9.93 -2.48 -1.56
CA SER A 32 -8.76 -3.33 -1.75
C SER A 32 -9.12 -4.53 -2.62
N ILE A 33 -8.43 -4.67 -3.74
CA ILE A 33 -8.63 -5.77 -4.70
C ILE A 33 -7.45 -6.76 -4.70
N GLY A 34 -6.45 -6.53 -3.86
CA GLY A 34 -5.31 -7.43 -3.71
C GLY A 34 -4.24 -6.89 -2.77
N SER A 35 -3.62 -7.81 -2.03
CA SER A 35 -2.43 -7.57 -1.21
C SER A 35 -1.32 -8.53 -1.68
N GLY A 36 -0.20 -8.00 -2.15
CA GLY A 36 0.75 -8.81 -2.92
C GLY A 36 2.12 -9.05 -2.27
N ILE A 37 2.61 -8.10 -1.46
CA ILE A 37 4.01 -8.15 -0.99
C ILE A 37 4.09 -7.60 0.43
N GLU A 38 4.46 -8.48 1.37
CA GLU A 38 4.93 -8.09 2.70
C GLU A 38 6.35 -7.54 2.59
N VAL A 39 6.58 -6.34 3.10
CA VAL A 39 7.89 -5.70 3.16
C VAL A 39 8.19 -5.27 4.59
N ASN A 40 9.43 -5.43 5.02
CA ASN A 40 9.88 -4.83 6.27
C ASN A 40 9.76 -3.30 6.18
N TRP A 41 9.26 -2.68 7.26
CA TRP A 41 9.06 -1.24 7.35
C TRP A 41 10.26 -0.40 6.90
N ASP A 42 11.48 -0.78 7.28
CA ASP A 42 12.70 -0.04 6.94
C ASP A 42 12.92 0.03 5.42
N ILE A 43 12.63 -1.07 4.72
CA ILE A 43 12.74 -1.16 3.26
C ILE A 43 11.65 -0.31 2.60
N ALA A 44 10.44 -0.36 3.15
CA ALA A 44 9.28 0.35 2.62
C ALA A 44 9.42 1.88 2.80
N ALA A 45 9.84 2.33 3.99
CA ALA A 45 10.13 3.72 4.30
C ALA A 45 11.28 4.28 3.45
N ARG A 46 12.33 3.48 3.19
CA ARG A 46 13.43 3.88 2.31
C ARG A 46 12.96 4.10 0.87
N LYS A 47 12.20 3.17 0.30
CA LYS A 47 11.66 3.30 -1.07
C LYS A 47 10.69 4.48 -1.20
N ALA A 48 9.83 4.72 -0.20
CA ALA A 48 8.93 5.87 -0.20
C ALA A 48 9.70 7.20 -0.23
N LYS A 49 10.79 7.31 0.55
CA LYS A 49 11.67 8.49 0.54
C LYS A 49 12.39 8.71 -0.79
N GLU A 50 12.76 7.64 -1.49
CA GLU A 50 13.40 7.73 -2.81
C GLU A 50 12.43 8.24 -3.88
N ILE A 51 11.16 7.80 -3.85
CA ILE A 51 10.13 8.25 -4.80
C ILE A 51 9.76 9.72 -4.59
N ILE A 52 9.68 10.20 -3.34
CA ILE A 52 9.35 11.62 -3.04
C ILE A 52 10.46 12.59 -3.46
N LYS A 53 11.70 12.10 -3.59
CA LYS A 53 12.85 12.92 -4.01
C LYS A 53 13.02 13.00 -5.53
N MET A 54 12.24 12.26 -6.31
CA MET A 54 12.15 12.37 -7.76
C MET A 54 11.04 13.33 -8.16
#